data_AF-A0A7X1ZQL9-F1
#
_entry.id   AF-A0A7X1ZQL9-F1
#
_cell.length_a   1.000
_cell.length_b   1.000
_cell.length_c   1.000
_cell.angle_alpha   90.00
_cell.angle_beta   90.00
_cell.angle_gamma   90.00
#
_symmetry.space_group_name_H-M   'P 1'
#
loop_
_entity.id
_entity.type
_entity.pdbx_description
1 polymer ?
#
loop_
_entity_poly.entity_id
_entity_poly.type
_entity_poly.pdbx_seq_one_letter_code
_entity_poly.pdbx_strand_id
1 'polypeptide(L)'
;MINISLLALALCSGVLVEPFRIAERQPDHHQTYACAAMAPDGHFAVAWVDNITSGDPYNPDNLELELFIRFFDRDGNPMTEAYKIAKLADTSWIRHPCLEMDTAGNTILLWADKPIWRKDELWYAWYVRFQRFAPDGSPVGSAHTLVAHVLLGKHTARSSPIDLSLNNNEEFVVTWCEIESGPPILNYVWVQRFDLDGYPKNQPFLTCDAECVYSYSPRVALNDAGDVAVTWLNEIWGQPDSTYQRFQVFDAADEPVLSWRPRGHLLDEREDGGREPQLFWLDNDRFVAFFRGLEGFLEARVFAHRGLASYPRRLLITDPYGGWTWEKRFSVAFSFDERFAETHLRYSKLHEEPDCWWMRPGGIIGEIRDNQVWRQTNIFEYTLPFGIDTTWKAVFVPAAGACDDRIVWVYPHSTPDSLCEAWALISDWDMGVGVAESPIQTESPIKLEASINRLSYDVSGSVTGEASLTLYSADGRRVLEETIKGEGIWQAPKLPSGVYFARVEGEAGKARAKVVILH
;
A
#
# COMPACT_ATOMS: atom_id res chain seq x y z
N MET A 1 -14.73 29.03 -26.13
CA MET A 1 -13.47 28.53 -26.71
C MET A 1 -12.34 28.78 -25.72
N ILE A 2 -12.27 27.94 -24.68
CA ILE A 2 -11.06 27.56 -23.94
C ILE A 2 -11.34 26.09 -23.62
N ASN A 3 -10.77 25.22 -24.45
CA ASN A 3 -10.86 23.77 -24.34
C ASN A 3 -9.65 23.36 -23.51
N ILE A 4 -9.80 23.27 -22.19
CA ILE A 4 -8.75 22.84 -21.27
C ILE A 4 -9.39 21.79 -20.36
N SER A 5 -9.20 20.50 -20.68
CA SER A 5 -9.27 19.34 -19.76
C SER A 5 -8.85 18.00 -20.39
N LEU A 6 -8.29 18.00 -21.60
CA LEU A 6 -7.59 16.83 -22.18
C LEU A 6 -6.07 17.02 -22.26
N LEU A 7 -5.55 18.10 -21.67
CA LEU A 7 -4.14 18.48 -21.73
C LEU A 7 -3.32 17.86 -20.58
N ALA A 8 -3.37 16.54 -20.44
CA ALA A 8 -2.37 15.76 -19.68
C ALA A 8 -2.22 14.31 -20.19
N LEU A 9 -2.95 13.91 -21.24
CA LEU A 9 -2.80 12.59 -21.89
C LEU A 9 -1.98 12.65 -23.19
N ALA A 10 -1.50 13.82 -23.61
CA ALA A 10 -0.94 14.03 -24.95
C ALA A 10 0.60 14.04 -25.03
N LEU A 11 1.33 13.48 -24.05
CA LEU A 11 2.81 13.45 -24.07
C LEU A 11 3.47 12.08 -23.83
N CYS A 12 2.72 11.00 -23.62
CA CYS A 12 3.34 9.70 -23.30
C CYS A 12 3.23 8.74 -24.49
N SER A 13 4.37 8.27 -24.98
CA SER A 13 4.52 7.27 -26.04
C SER A 13 4.08 5.85 -25.65
N GLY A 14 3.41 5.68 -24.50
CA GLY A 14 3.16 4.36 -23.89
C GLY A 14 1.69 4.04 -23.58
N VAL A 15 0.70 4.84 -24.03
CA VAL A 15 -0.71 4.42 -23.94
C VAL A 15 -0.94 3.27 -24.93
N LEU A 16 -1.30 2.10 -24.42
CA LEU A 16 -1.62 0.92 -25.23
C LEU A 16 -3.10 0.89 -25.61
N VAL A 17 -3.98 1.29 -24.68
CA VAL A 17 -5.43 1.37 -24.88
C VAL A 17 -5.94 2.68 -24.31
N GLU A 18 -6.65 3.44 -25.15
CA GLU A 18 -7.30 4.70 -24.76
C GLU A 18 -8.31 4.50 -23.62
N PRO A 19 -8.63 5.54 -22.84
CA PRO A 19 -9.59 5.46 -21.75
C PRO A 19 -10.92 4.80 -22.12
N PHE A 20 -11.36 3.84 -21.31
CA PHE A 20 -12.65 3.16 -21.46
C PHE A 20 -13.39 3.02 -20.13
N ARG A 21 -14.69 2.76 -20.20
CA ARG A 21 -15.54 2.53 -19.04
C ARG A 21 -15.44 1.09 -18.59
N ILE A 22 -15.32 0.85 -17.28
CA ILE A 22 -15.34 -0.52 -16.75
C ILE A 22 -16.75 -1.13 -16.81
N ALA A 23 -17.78 -0.29 -16.73
CA ALA A 23 -19.18 -0.69 -16.80
C ALA A 23 -20.04 0.34 -17.52
N GLU A 24 -21.19 -0.09 -18.02
CA GLU A 24 -22.16 0.82 -18.61
C GLU A 24 -22.64 1.85 -17.58
N ARG A 25 -22.83 3.09 -18.03
CA ARG A 25 -23.34 4.17 -17.16
C ARG A 25 -24.79 3.88 -16.79
N GLN A 26 -25.05 3.89 -15.49
CA GLN A 26 -26.40 3.93 -14.96
C GLN A 26 -26.65 5.33 -14.36
N PRO A 27 -27.73 6.04 -14.74
CA PRO A 27 -28.06 7.34 -14.16
C PRO A 27 -28.22 7.24 -12.64
N ASP A 28 -27.68 8.22 -11.90
CA ASP A 28 -27.73 8.30 -10.43
C ASP A 28 -26.87 7.27 -9.67
N HIS A 29 -26.08 6.46 -10.38
CA HIS A 29 -25.17 5.49 -9.76
C HIS A 29 -23.76 6.07 -9.56
N HIS A 30 -23.16 5.77 -8.42
CA HIS A 30 -21.79 6.11 -8.07
C HIS A 30 -20.95 4.84 -7.94
N GLN A 31 -19.94 4.72 -8.80
CA GLN A 31 -18.95 3.66 -8.75
C GLN A 31 -17.79 4.11 -7.86
N THR A 32 -17.53 3.38 -6.78
CA THR A 32 -16.55 3.71 -5.75
C THR A 32 -15.79 2.46 -5.32
N TYR A 33 -14.71 2.66 -4.54
CA TYR A 33 -13.93 1.57 -3.93
C TYR A 33 -13.50 0.48 -4.92
N ALA A 34 -12.81 0.90 -5.98
CA ALA A 34 -12.31 -0.02 -6.98
C ALA A 34 -11.10 -0.81 -6.46
N CYS A 35 -10.99 -2.06 -6.89
CA CYS A 35 -9.79 -2.88 -6.79
C CYS A 35 -9.55 -3.56 -8.15
N ALA A 36 -8.29 -3.78 -8.50
CA ALA A 36 -7.88 -4.37 -9.76
C ALA A 36 -6.81 -5.42 -9.52
N ALA A 37 -6.85 -6.50 -10.29
CA ALA A 37 -5.86 -7.56 -10.30
C ALA A 37 -5.63 -8.03 -11.74
N MET A 38 -4.40 -8.38 -12.09
CA MET A 38 -3.98 -8.69 -13.47
C MET A 38 -3.06 -9.90 -13.49
N ALA A 39 -3.30 -10.80 -14.45
CA ALA A 39 -2.45 -11.96 -14.70
C ALA A 39 -1.32 -11.64 -15.70
N PRO A 40 -0.28 -12.49 -15.80
CA PRO A 40 0.87 -12.24 -16.69
C PRO A 40 0.55 -12.09 -18.18
N ASP A 41 -0.53 -12.70 -18.68
CA ASP A 41 -0.97 -12.57 -20.07
C ASP A 41 -1.70 -11.23 -20.34
N GLY A 42 -1.89 -10.43 -19.30
CA GLY A 42 -2.50 -9.10 -19.35
C GLY A 42 -4.02 -9.09 -19.16
N HIS A 43 -4.71 -10.23 -19.04
CA HIS A 43 -6.11 -10.21 -18.65
C HIS A 43 -6.23 -9.73 -17.20
N PHE A 44 -7.32 -9.04 -16.90
CA PHE A 44 -7.49 -8.42 -15.59
C PHE A 44 -8.95 -8.37 -15.17
N ALA A 45 -9.15 -8.21 -13.87
CA ALA A 45 -10.46 -8.00 -13.27
C ALA A 45 -10.48 -6.67 -12.53
N VAL A 46 -11.65 -6.03 -12.56
CA VAL A 46 -11.93 -4.85 -11.74
C VAL A 46 -13.18 -5.13 -10.93
N ALA A 47 -13.11 -4.99 -9.60
CA ALA A 47 -14.27 -5.01 -8.73
C ALA A 47 -14.52 -3.62 -8.16
N TRP A 48 -15.78 -3.22 -8.04
CA TRP A 48 -16.19 -1.91 -7.55
C TRP A 48 -17.50 -2.00 -6.77
N VAL A 49 -17.68 -1.05 -5.86
CA VAL A 49 -18.95 -0.85 -5.16
C VAL A 49 -19.75 0.19 -5.92
N ASP A 50 -21.00 -0.12 -6.20
CA ASP A 50 -21.96 0.75 -6.86
C ASP A 50 -23.07 1.15 -5.88
N ASN A 51 -23.55 2.39 -5.93
CA ASN A 51 -24.60 2.89 -5.04
C ASN A 51 -25.46 3.99 -5.69
N ILE A 52 -26.75 4.03 -5.33
CA ILE A 52 -27.80 4.75 -6.11
C ILE A 52 -28.29 6.06 -5.44
N THR A 53 -27.98 6.36 -4.16
CA THR A 53 -28.88 7.25 -3.39
C THR A 53 -28.36 8.65 -3.04
N SER A 54 -29.23 9.62 -3.37
CA SER A 54 -29.40 11.04 -3.00
C SER A 54 -29.45 11.38 -1.49
N GLY A 55 -28.87 10.52 -0.64
CA GLY A 55 -28.70 10.76 0.80
C GLY A 55 -27.39 11.47 1.12
N ASP A 56 -27.15 11.76 2.41
CA ASP A 56 -25.86 12.27 2.86
C ASP A 56 -24.74 11.26 2.48
N PRO A 57 -23.82 11.59 1.55
CA PRO A 57 -22.75 10.69 1.13
C PRO A 57 -21.77 10.38 2.28
N TYR A 58 -21.84 11.12 3.40
CA TYR A 58 -21.08 10.84 4.62
C TYR A 58 -21.79 9.93 5.61
N ASN A 59 -23.05 9.56 5.34
CA ASN A 59 -23.77 8.57 6.12
C ASN A 59 -23.93 7.27 5.32
N PRO A 60 -22.94 6.37 5.39
CA PRO A 60 -22.99 5.10 4.67
C PRO A 60 -24.11 4.18 5.15
N ASP A 61 -24.77 4.47 6.27
CA ASP A 61 -25.93 3.73 6.74
C ASP A 61 -27.18 3.96 5.85
N ASN A 62 -27.13 4.98 4.97
CA ASN A 62 -28.19 5.33 4.03
C ASN A 62 -27.89 4.91 2.57
N LEU A 63 -26.76 4.25 2.31
CA LEU A 63 -26.37 3.84 0.95
C LEU A 63 -26.73 2.37 0.70
N GLU A 64 -27.47 2.10 -0.37
CA GLU A 64 -27.58 0.74 -0.90
C GLU A 64 -26.31 0.42 -1.70
N LEU A 65 -25.37 -0.26 -1.05
CA LEU A 65 -24.10 -0.68 -1.66
C LEU A 65 -24.28 -2.02 -2.38
N GLU A 66 -23.83 -2.09 -3.63
CA GLU A 66 -23.85 -3.28 -4.47
C GLU A 66 -22.44 -3.56 -4.98
N LEU A 67 -21.95 -4.79 -4.84
CA LEU A 67 -20.62 -5.16 -5.30
C LEU A 67 -20.71 -5.79 -6.68
N PHE A 68 -19.87 -5.29 -7.58
CA PHE A 68 -19.73 -5.78 -8.93
C PHE A 68 -18.29 -6.17 -9.22
N ILE A 69 -18.12 -7.07 -10.18
CA ILE A 69 -16.83 -7.42 -10.77
C ILE A 69 -16.99 -7.59 -12.28
N ARG A 70 -15.96 -7.24 -13.04
CA ARG A 70 -15.91 -7.51 -14.48
C ARG A 70 -14.51 -7.91 -14.90
N PHE A 71 -14.44 -8.87 -15.81
CA PHE A 71 -13.20 -9.36 -16.41
C PHE A 71 -13.00 -8.77 -17.79
N PHE A 72 -11.75 -8.48 -18.12
CA PHE A 72 -11.33 -7.87 -19.36
C PHE A 72 -10.14 -8.62 -19.92
N ASP A 73 -10.06 -8.69 -21.25
CA ASP A 73 -8.87 -9.15 -21.92
C ASP A 73 -7.75 -8.10 -21.83
N ARG A 74 -6.57 -8.46 -22.32
CA ARG A 74 -5.39 -7.57 -22.29
C ARG A 74 -5.58 -6.23 -23.01
N ASP A 75 -6.53 -6.14 -23.94
CA ASP A 75 -6.80 -4.95 -24.74
C ASP A 75 -7.99 -4.14 -24.17
N GLY A 76 -8.47 -4.49 -22.96
CA GLY A 76 -9.55 -3.80 -22.27
C GLY A 76 -10.94 -4.16 -22.80
N ASN A 77 -11.07 -5.18 -23.65
CA ASN A 77 -12.38 -5.66 -24.06
C ASN A 77 -12.99 -6.51 -22.95
N PRO A 78 -14.28 -6.32 -22.62
CA PRO A 78 -14.92 -7.11 -21.58
C PRO A 78 -15.03 -8.59 -22.00
N MET A 79 -14.50 -9.48 -21.19
CA MET A 79 -14.66 -10.94 -21.32
C MET A 79 -16.03 -11.39 -20.79
N THR A 80 -16.55 -10.66 -19.80
CA THR A 80 -17.85 -10.92 -19.18
C THR A 80 -18.72 -9.66 -19.17
N GLU A 81 -20.02 -9.86 -18.97
CA GLU A 81 -20.85 -8.78 -18.45
C GLU A 81 -20.43 -8.42 -17.02
N ALA A 82 -20.82 -7.23 -16.55
CA ALA A 82 -20.62 -6.86 -15.15
C ALA A 82 -21.42 -7.81 -14.26
N TYR A 83 -20.70 -8.60 -13.45
CA TYR A 83 -21.29 -9.59 -12.56
C TYR A 83 -21.60 -8.95 -11.21
N LYS A 84 -22.89 -8.86 -10.87
CA LYS A 84 -23.36 -8.40 -9.57
C LYS A 84 -23.26 -9.53 -8.54
N ILE A 85 -22.51 -9.31 -7.47
CA ILE A 85 -22.40 -10.27 -6.37
C ILE A 85 -23.75 -10.41 -5.67
N ALA A 86 -24.20 -11.65 -5.50
CA ALA A 86 -25.45 -11.95 -4.83
C ALA A 86 -25.36 -11.63 -3.33
N LYS A 87 -26.24 -10.77 -2.84
CA LYS A 87 -26.38 -10.49 -1.39
C LYS A 87 -26.95 -11.73 -0.69
N LEU A 88 -26.33 -12.13 0.41
CA LEU A 88 -26.83 -13.21 1.26
C LEU A 88 -28.00 -12.72 2.13
N ALA A 89 -28.94 -13.63 2.46
CA ALA A 89 -30.22 -13.26 3.08
C ALA A 89 -30.11 -12.60 4.48
N ASP A 90 -28.96 -12.76 5.13
CA ASP A 90 -28.61 -12.22 6.44
C ASP A 90 -27.86 -10.86 6.36
N THR A 91 -27.66 -10.32 5.16
CA THR A 91 -26.76 -9.20 4.90
C THR A 91 -27.51 -7.87 4.74
N SER A 92 -26.98 -6.80 5.34
CA SER A 92 -27.47 -5.45 5.08
C SER A 92 -26.52 -4.63 4.21
N TRP A 93 -25.19 -4.77 4.36
CA TRP A 93 -24.18 -3.92 3.69
C TRP A 93 -22.97 -4.72 3.21
N ILE A 94 -22.38 -4.29 2.09
CA ILE A 94 -21.12 -4.80 1.51
C ILE A 94 -20.05 -3.70 1.58
N ARG A 95 -18.83 -4.03 2.05
CA ARG A 95 -17.68 -3.11 2.09
C ARG A 95 -16.35 -3.84 1.91
N HIS A 96 -15.28 -3.06 1.75
CA HIS A 96 -13.88 -3.53 1.77
C HIS A 96 -13.60 -4.65 0.77
N PRO A 97 -13.91 -4.45 -0.54
CA PRO A 97 -13.57 -5.45 -1.54
C PRO A 97 -12.04 -5.63 -1.59
N CYS A 98 -11.60 -6.88 -1.57
CA CYS A 98 -10.22 -7.29 -1.80
C CYS A 98 -10.21 -8.27 -2.96
N LEU A 99 -9.39 -8.00 -3.98
CA LEU A 99 -9.35 -8.75 -5.22
C LEU A 99 -7.92 -9.19 -5.50
N GLU A 100 -7.72 -10.48 -5.68
CA GLU A 100 -6.43 -11.08 -6.04
C GLU A 100 -6.63 -12.05 -7.20
N MET A 101 -5.60 -12.18 -8.04
CA MET A 101 -5.60 -13.04 -9.22
C MET A 101 -4.25 -13.77 -9.31
N ASP A 102 -4.29 -15.09 -9.51
CA ASP A 102 -3.09 -15.89 -9.70
C ASP A 102 -2.57 -15.82 -11.15
N THR A 103 -1.40 -16.41 -11.39
CA THR A 103 -0.79 -16.47 -12.74
C THR A 103 -1.59 -17.25 -13.78
N ALA A 104 -2.54 -18.10 -13.35
CA ALA A 104 -3.44 -18.82 -14.24
C ALA A 104 -4.75 -18.05 -14.52
N GLY A 105 -4.99 -16.94 -13.81
CA GLY A 105 -6.20 -16.13 -13.89
C GLY A 105 -7.30 -16.51 -12.91
N ASN A 106 -7.08 -17.49 -12.02
CA ASN A 106 -8.06 -17.75 -10.96
C ASN A 106 -8.13 -16.53 -10.06
N THR A 107 -9.34 -16.11 -9.75
CA THR A 107 -9.57 -14.84 -9.07
C THR A 107 -10.37 -15.07 -7.81
N ILE A 108 -9.93 -14.46 -6.72
CA ILE A 108 -10.62 -14.44 -5.43
C ILE A 108 -11.09 -13.02 -5.15
N LEU A 109 -12.39 -12.90 -4.85
CA LEU A 109 -12.98 -11.68 -4.33
C LEU A 109 -13.43 -11.93 -2.89
N LEU A 110 -12.86 -11.17 -1.95
CA LEU A 110 -13.34 -11.06 -0.58
C LEU A 110 -14.03 -9.74 -0.35
N TRP A 111 -15.00 -9.74 0.55
CA TRP A 111 -15.58 -8.51 1.08
C TRP A 111 -16.07 -8.72 2.51
N ALA A 112 -16.25 -7.62 3.21
CA ALA A 112 -16.75 -7.60 4.57
C ALA A 112 -18.22 -7.19 4.57
N ASP A 113 -19.08 -8.03 5.14
CA ASP A 113 -20.52 -7.81 5.22
C ASP A 113 -20.98 -7.54 6.65
N LYS A 114 -21.94 -6.64 6.80
CA LYS A 114 -22.63 -6.41 8.08
C LYS A 114 -23.94 -7.21 8.13
N PRO A 115 -24.23 -7.94 9.22
CA PRO A 115 -25.54 -8.52 9.47
C PRO A 115 -26.61 -7.44 9.59
N ILE A 116 -27.84 -7.80 9.22
CA ILE A 116 -29.02 -6.98 9.49
C ILE A 116 -29.06 -6.63 10.98
N TRP A 117 -29.03 -5.33 11.29
CA TRP A 117 -28.95 -4.80 12.65
C TRP A 117 -30.02 -5.41 13.56
N ARG A 118 -29.58 -5.97 14.69
CA ARG A 118 -30.46 -6.42 15.77
C ARG A 118 -30.36 -5.44 16.94
N LYS A 119 -31.52 -5.00 17.44
CA LYS A 119 -31.65 -3.90 18.43
C LYS A 119 -31.02 -4.20 19.79
N ASP A 120 -30.63 -5.45 20.00
CA ASP A 120 -30.07 -6.07 21.19
C ASP A 120 -28.56 -6.34 21.13
N GLU A 121 -27.88 -6.07 20.00
CA GLU A 121 -26.44 -6.28 19.86
C GLU A 121 -25.64 -4.98 20.14
N LEU A 122 -24.77 -5.04 21.17
CA LEU A 122 -23.88 -3.93 21.58
C LEU A 122 -22.63 -3.79 20.70
N TRP A 123 -22.40 -4.73 19.80
CA TRP A 123 -21.21 -4.85 18.92
C TRP A 123 -21.64 -5.17 17.49
N TYR A 124 -20.82 -4.79 16.50
CA TYR A 124 -21.09 -5.12 15.10
C TYR A 124 -20.34 -6.41 14.76
N ALA A 125 -21.05 -7.53 14.59
CA ALA A 125 -20.45 -8.68 13.90
C ALA A 125 -20.24 -8.29 12.44
N TRP A 126 -19.14 -8.70 11.84
CA TRP A 126 -18.99 -8.69 10.39
C TRP A 126 -18.67 -10.10 9.92
N TYR A 127 -19.10 -10.40 8.70
CA TYR A 127 -18.76 -11.64 8.01
C TYR A 127 -17.71 -11.34 6.97
N VAL A 128 -16.71 -12.21 6.85
CA VAL A 128 -15.86 -12.22 5.66
C VAL A 128 -16.51 -13.15 4.67
N ARG A 129 -16.88 -12.62 3.51
CA ARG A 129 -17.48 -13.39 2.43
C ARG A 129 -16.48 -13.61 1.32
N PHE A 130 -16.74 -14.64 0.54
CA PHE A 130 -15.85 -15.15 -0.48
C PHE A 130 -16.63 -15.51 -1.74
N GLN A 131 -16.05 -15.19 -2.90
CA GLN A 131 -16.44 -15.71 -4.20
C GLN A 131 -15.17 -15.98 -5.03
N ARG A 132 -15.07 -17.20 -5.56
CA ARG A 132 -14.07 -17.60 -6.55
C ARG A 132 -14.61 -17.38 -7.97
N PHE A 133 -13.73 -16.99 -8.87
CA PHE A 133 -13.96 -16.97 -10.31
C PHE A 133 -12.88 -17.79 -11.03
N ALA A 134 -13.29 -18.48 -12.09
CA ALA A 134 -12.38 -19.14 -13.01
C ALA A 134 -11.69 -18.11 -13.93
N PRO A 135 -10.62 -18.48 -14.64
CA PRO A 135 -9.89 -17.56 -15.53
C PRO A 135 -10.72 -16.94 -16.66
N ASP A 136 -11.84 -17.56 -17.04
CA ASP A 136 -12.78 -16.99 -18.01
C ASP A 136 -13.75 -15.95 -17.40
N GLY A 137 -13.60 -15.67 -16.10
CA GLY A 137 -14.45 -14.77 -15.33
C GLY A 137 -15.76 -15.39 -14.87
N SER A 138 -16.00 -16.69 -15.10
CA SER A 138 -17.19 -17.36 -14.61
C SER A 138 -17.11 -17.63 -13.10
N PRO A 139 -18.19 -17.40 -12.32
CA PRO A 139 -18.19 -17.69 -10.89
C PRO A 139 -18.11 -19.20 -10.64
N VAL A 140 -17.17 -19.62 -9.79
CA VAL A 140 -17.03 -21.01 -9.34
C VAL A 140 -17.78 -21.16 -8.02
N GLY A 141 -18.93 -21.85 -8.08
CA GLY A 141 -19.83 -21.94 -6.94
C GLY A 141 -20.51 -20.60 -6.61
N SER A 142 -21.19 -20.56 -5.47
CA SER A 142 -21.89 -19.36 -4.98
C SER A 142 -21.15 -18.69 -3.84
N ALA A 143 -21.33 -17.37 -3.75
CA ALA A 143 -20.87 -16.57 -2.62
C ALA A 143 -21.26 -17.21 -1.30
N HIS A 144 -20.31 -17.28 -0.37
CA HIS A 144 -20.55 -17.88 0.95
C HIS A 144 -19.70 -17.20 2.03
N THR A 145 -20.03 -17.50 3.29
CA THR A 145 -19.27 -17.03 4.46
C THR A 145 -17.97 -17.80 4.58
N LEU A 146 -16.85 -17.10 4.51
CA LEU A 146 -15.53 -17.66 4.78
C LEU A 146 -15.21 -17.60 6.28
N VAL A 147 -15.49 -16.47 6.93
CA VAL A 147 -15.28 -16.26 8.38
C VAL A 147 -16.56 -15.73 9.01
N ALA A 148 -17.08 -16.47 9.99
CA ALA A 148 -18.44 -16.28 10.52
C ALA A 148 -18.57 -15.16 11.58
N HIS A 149 -17.49 -14.71 12.23
CA HIS A 149 -17.59 -13.71 13.29
C HIS A 149 -16.33 -12.86 13.41
N VAL A 150 -16.33 -11.71 12.73
CA VAL A 150 -15.32 -10.67 12.92
C VAL A 150 -15.95 -9.63 13.84
N LEU A 151 -15.67 -9.73 15.15
CA LEU A 151 -16.19 -8.79 16.13
C LEU A 151 -15.50 -7.44 15.94
N LEU A 152 -16.27 -6.44 15.51
CA LEU A 152 -15.79 -5.09 15.24
C LEU A 152 -16.48 -4.09 16.19
N GLY A 153 -15.67 -3.24 16.83
CA GLY A 153 -16.13 -2.27 17.83
C GLY A 153 -16.79 -1.05 17.18
N LYS A 154 -17.51 -0.23 17.96
CA LYS A 154 -18.24 0.94 17.43
C LYS A 154 -17.36 1.96 16.68
N HIS A 155 -16.05 1.96 16.90
CA HIS A 155 -15.07 2.86 16.28
C HIS A 155 -14.34 2.26 15.06
N THR A 156 -14.57 0.98 14.70
CA THR A 156 -13.79 0.26 13.67
C THR A 156 -14.28 0.45 12.24
N ALA A 157 -15.40 1.14 12.01
CA ALA A 157 -16.01 1.31 10.69
C ALA A 157 -15.22 2.18 9.68
N ARG A 158 -13.95 2.52 9.95
CA ARG A 158 -13.16 3.54 9.22
C ARG A 158 -11.89 3.02 8.54
N SER A 159 -11.53 1.74 8.64
CA SER A 159 -10.36 1.15 7.96
C SER A 159 -10.62 -0.31 7.67
N SER A 160 -10.09 -0.85 6.56
CA SER A 160 -10.35 -2.24 6.16
C SER A 160 -9.93 -3.22 7.27
N PRO A 161 -10.86 -4.01 7.83
CA PRO A 161 -10.58 -4.96 8.90
C PRO A 161 -10.03 -6.29 8.36
N ILE A 162 -9.97 -6.44 7.04
CA ILE A 162 -9.53 -7.65 6.34
C ILE A 162 -8.52 -7.31 5.25
N ASP A 163 -7.73 -8.32 4.87
CA ASP A 163 -6.90 -8.32 3.68
C ASP A 163 -6.68 -9.76 3.18
N LEU A 164 -6.35 -9.88 1.90
CA LEU A 164 -6.21 -11.13 1.15
C LEU A 164 -4.85 -11.16 0.45
N SER A 165 -4.22 -12.32 0.38
CA SER A 165 -3.13 -12.56 -0.57
C SER A 165 -3.22 -13.99 -1.11
N LEU A 166 -3.14 -14.13 -2.44
CA LEU A 166 -3.22 -15.37 -3.19
C LEU A 166 -1.85 -15.70 -3.79
N ASN A 167 -1.43 -16.96 -3.70
CA ASN A 167 -0.22 -17.44 -4.36
C ASN A 167 -0.53 -18.28 -5.61
N ASN A 168 0.50 -18.69 -6.33
CA ASN A 168 0.38 -19.49 -7.55
C ASN A 168 0.23 -21.00 -7.29
N ASN A 169 0.11 -21.43 -6.03
CA ASN A 169 -0.07 -22.82 -5.63
C ASN A 169 -1.52 -23.13 -5.22
N GLU A 170 -2.48 -22.33 -5.69
CA GLU A 170 -3.90 -22.47 -5.35
C GLU A 170 -4.17 -22.34 -3.84
N GLU A 171 -3.38 -21.49 -3.16
CA GLU A 171 -3.55 -21.17 -1.74
C GLU A 171 -3.71 -19.67 -1.54
N PHE A 172 -4.56 -19.30 -0.60
CA PHE A 172 -4.65 -17.92 -0.17
C PHE A 172 -4.65 -17.79 1.34
N VAL A 173 -4.23 -16.63 1.81
CA VAL A 173 -4.26 -16.26 3.21
C VAL A 173 -5.20 -15.08 3.39
N VAL A 174 -5.99 -15.17 4.46
CA VAL A 174 -6.84 -14.07 4.91
C VAL A 174 -6.36 -13.63 6.28
N THR A 175 -6.34 -12.32 6.47
CA THR A 175 -6.17 -11.72 7.79
C THR A 175 -7.41 -10.95 8.18
N TRP A 176 -7.75 -11.00 9.47
CA TRP A 176 -8.85 -10.21 10.02
C TRP A 176 -8.56 -9.79 11.46
N CYS A 177 -9.32 -8.80 11.93
CA CYS A 177 -9.26 -8.37 13.32
C CYS A 177 -10.47 -8.88 14.12
N GLU A 178 -10.24 -9.40 15.31
CA GLU A 178 -11.31 -9.74 16.24
C GLU A 178 -11.14 -8.98 17.55
N ILE A 179 -12.25 -8.42 18.06
CA ILE A 179 -12.29 -7.75 19.35
C ILE A 179 -12.88 -8.68 20.41
N GLU A 180 -12.12 -8.87 21.48
CA GLU A 180 -12.61 -9.49 22.70
C GLU A 180 -13.06 -8.39 23.69
N SER A 181 -14.35 -8.45 24.05
CA SER A 181 -14.97 -7.49 24.97
C SER A 181 -14.53 -7.73 26.42
N GLY A 182 -14.06 -6.68 27.12
CA GLY A 182 -13.71 -6.74 28.54
C GLY A 182 -12.97 -5.48 29.00
N PRO A 183 -12.61 -5.36 30.29
CA PRO A 183 -11.62 -4.40 30.76
C PRO A 183 -10.24 -5.08 30.94
N PRO A 184 -9.23 -4.82 30.08
CA PRO A 184 -9.23 -3.96 28.90
C PRO A 184 -9.90 -4.62 27.67
N ILE A 185 -10.26 -3.81 26.68
CA ILE A 185 -10.69 -4.31 25.36
C ILE A 185 -9.42 -4.80 24.65
N LEU A 186 -9.44 -6.06 24.21
CA LEU A 186 -8.33 -6.69 23.50
C LEU A 186 -8.68 -6.85 22.03
N ASN A 187 -7.70 -6.64 21.16
CA ASN A 187 -7.87 -6.89 19.74
C ASN A 187 -6.77 -7.81 19.26
N TYR A 188 -7.17 -8.75 18.41
CA TYR A 188 -6.32 -9.79 17.86
C TYR A 188 -6.30 -9.63 16.34
N VAL A 189 -5.14 -9.86 15.74
CA VAL A 189 -5.02 -10.05 14.31
C VAL A 189 -4.84 -11.54 14.07
N TRP A 190 -5.82 -12.12 13.39
CA TRP A 190 -5.84 -13.51 13.01
C TRP A 190 -5.36 -13.68 11.58
N VAL A 191 -4.77 -14.84 11.34
CA VAL A 191 -4.31 -15.29 10.02
C VAL A 191 -4.86 -16.69 9.81
N GLN A 192 -5.36 -16.98 8.60
CA GLN A 192 -5.77 -18.33 8.24
C GLN A 192 -5.49 -18.62 6.77
N ARG A 193 -5.05 -19.85 6.49
CA ARG A 193 -4.81 -20.37 5.15
C ARG A 193 -6.03 -21.10 4.64
N PHE A 194 -6.30 -20.90 3.36
CA PHE A 194 -7.36 -21.57 2.63
C PHE A 194 -6.80 -22.17 1.35
N ASP A 195 -7.39 -23.26 0.90
CA ASP A 195 -7.26 -23.65 -0.51
C ASP A 195 -8.11 -22.72 -1.39
N LEU A 196 -7.91 -22.79 -2.70
CA LEU A 196 -8.59 -21.93 -3.68
C LEU A 196 -10.12 -22.03 -3.66
N ASP A 197 -10.71 -23.10 -3.10
CA ASP A 197 -12.17 -23.26 -2.95
C ASP A 197 -12.70 -22.64 -1.64
N GLY A 198 -11.81 -22.11 -0.80
CA GLY A 198 -12.15 -21.47 0.47
C GLY A 198 -12.25 -22.45 1.64
N TYR A 199 -11.72 -23.66 1.51
CA TYR A 199 -11.63 -24.57 2.64
C TYR A 199 -10.38 -24.28 3.47
N PRO A 200 -10.51 -24.16 4.80
CA PRO A 200 -9.37 -23.88 5.66
C PRO A 200 -8.41 -25.07 5.69
N LYS A 201 -7.12 -24.82 5.44
CA LYS A 201 -6.08 -25.86 5.53
C LYS A 201 -5.69 -26.17 6.97
N ASN A 202 -5.86 -25.18 7.85
CA ASN A 202 -5.44 -25.21 9.24
C ASN A 202 -6.42 -24.42 10.13
N GLN A 203 -6.18 -24.49 11.44
CA GLN A 203 -6.82 -23.58 12.39
C GLN A 203 -6.21 -22.17 12.23
N PRO A 204 -7.00 -21.11 12.45
CA PRO A 204 -6.46 -19.76 12.46
C PRO A 204 -5.43 -19.61 13.59
N PHE A 205 -4.42 -18.77 13.35
CA PHE A 205 -3.37 -18.46 14.31
C PHE A 205 -3.20 -16.95 14.48
N LEU A 206 -2.60 -16.55 15.60
CA LEU A 206 -2.40 -15.15 15.95
C LEU A 206 -1.10 -14.60 15.38
N THR A 207 -1.10 -13.32 15.01
CA THR A 207 0.14 -12.65 14.58
C THR A 207 1.13 -12.39 15.74
N CYS A 208 0.64 -12.36 16.99
CA CYS A 208 1.45 -12.15 18.19
C CYS A 208 0.77 -12.68 19.46
N ASP A 209 1.58 -13.03 20.47
CA ASP A 209 1.10 -13.85 21.60
C ASP A 209 0.41 -13.11 22.76
N ALA A 210 0.63 -11.82 23.05
CA ALA A 210 0.04 -11.28 24.31
C ALA A 210 -0.04 -9.75 24.56
N GLU A 211 0.44 -8.84 23.71
CA GLU A 211 0.47 -7.41 24.08
C GLU A 211 -0.28 -6.53 23.08
N CYS A 212 -1.59 -6.45 23.31
CA CYS A 212 -2.59 -5.48 22.84
C CYS A 212 -2.28 -4.78 21.51
N VAL A 213 -2.84 -5.30 20.41
CA VAL A 213 -3.03 -4.53 19.17
C VAL A 213 -4.19 -3.57 19.42
N TYR A 214 -3.99 -2.25 19.32
CA TYR A 214 -5.09 -1.29 19.54
C TYR A 214 -5.69 -0.74 18.24
N SER A 215 -4.98 -0.85 17.12
CA SER A 215 -5.38 -0.17 15.88
C SER A 215 -5.23 -1.03 14.62
N TYR A 216 -6.11 -0.77 13.67
CA TYR A 216 -6.59 -1.75 12.68
C TYR A 216 -6.21 -1.33 11.27
N SER A 217 -5.59 -2.25 10.55
CA SER A 217 -5.52 -2.37 9.09
C SER A 217 -4.53 -3.50 8.81
N PRO A 218 -4.87 -4.75 9.18
CA PRO A 218 -3.97 -5.85 8.92
C PRO A 218 -3.75 -5.94 7.41
N ARG A 219 -2.53 -6.26 7.01
CA ARG A 219 -2.21 -6.54 5.63
C ARG A 219 -1.36 -7.77 5.54
N VAL A 220 -1.53 -8.50 4.46
CA VAL A 220 -0.88 -9.79 4.29
C VAL A 220 -0.30 -9.93 2.90
N ALA A 221 0.86 -10.58 2.84
CA ALA A 221 1.47 -11.04 1.60
C ALA A 221 1.87 -12.51 1.78
N LEU A 222 1.46 -13.35 0.84
CA LEU A 222 1.81 -14.77 0.75
C LEU A 222 2.70 -14.96 -0.48
N ASN A 223 3.85 -15.63 -0.32
CA ASN A 223 4.68 -16.02 -1.46
C ASN A 223 4.43 -17.47 -1.90
N ASP A 224 5.00 -17.84 -3.05
CA ASP A 224 4.91 -19.18 -3.61
C ASP A 224 5.70 -20.24 -2.82
N ALA A 225 6.58 -19.85 -1.90
CA ALA A 225 7.19 -20.77 -0.93
C ALA A 225 6.26 -21.06 0.27
N GLY A 226 5.16 -20.34 0.40
CA GLY A 226 4.20 -20.48 1.50
C GLY A 226 4.46 -19.57 2.70
N ASP A 227 5.45 -18.68 2.64
CA ASP A 227 5.73 -17.73 3.71
C ASP A 227 4.73 -16.58 3.70
N VAL A 228 4.36 -16.13 4.90
CA VAL A 228 3.35 -15.11 5.11
C VAL A 228 3.97 -13.94 5.86
N ALA A 229 3.98 -12.76 5.25
CA ALA A 229 4.29 -11.51 5.93
C ALA A 229 2.98 -10.83 6.32
N VAL A 230 2.82 -10.48 7.59
CA VAL A 230 1.65 -9.77 8.11
C VAL A 230 2.08 -8.48 8.79
N THR A 231 1.36 -7.39 8.57
CA THR A 231 1.59 -6.12 9.26
C THR A 231 0.31 -5.62 9.92
N TRP A 232 0.48 -4.90 11.02
CA TRP A 232 -0.61 -4.28 11.78
C TRP A 232 -0.10 -3.05 12.53
N LEU A 233 -1.04 -2.24 13.02
CA LEU A 233 -0.74 -1.06 13.82
C LEU A 233 -0.83 -1.41 15.31
N ASN A 234 0.31 -1.36 16.00
CA ASN A 234 0.37 -1.66 17.42
C ASN A 234 0.28 -0.38 18.25
N GLU A 235 -0.37 -0.45 19.42
CA GLU A 235 -0.39 0.64 20.41
C GLU A 235 -0.38 0.01 21.80
N ILE A 236 0.53 0.47 22.65
CA ILE A 236 0.70 -0.05 24.00
C ILE A 236 -0.39 0.53 24.89
N TRP A 237 -1.17 -0.37 25.51
CA TRP A 237 -2.25 0.03 26.42
C TRP A 237 -1.75 0.97 27.53
N GLY A 238 -2.44 2.10 27.69
CA GLY A 238 -2.09 3.12 28.70
C GLY A 238 -0.98 4.08 28.28
N GLN A 239 -0.48 4.01 27.03
CA GLN A 239 0.49 4.95 26.46
C GLN A 239 -0.06 5.56 25.15
N PRO A 240 -0.76 6.71 25.23
CA PRO A 240 -1.48 7.31 24.09
C PRO A 240 -0.62 7.68 22.86
N ASP A 241 0.70 7.74 23.02
CA ASP A 241 1.66 8.11 21.96
C ASP A 241 2.53 6.93 21.51
N SER A 242 2.11 5.69 21.79
CA SER A 242 2.90 4.48 21.52
C SER A 242 2.46 3.75 20.25
N THR A 243 1.94 4.47 19.26
CA THR A 243 1.42 3.86 18.03
C THR A 243 2.55 3.62 17.02
N TYR A 244 2.76 2.38 16.60
CA TYR A 244 3.80 2.02 15.62
C TYR A 244 3.39 0.85 14.73
N GLN A 245 3.89 0.83 13.49
CA GLN A 245 3.61 -0.23 12.53
C GLN A 245 4.58 -1.38 12.73
N ARG A 246 4.04 -2.58 12.95
CA ARG A 246 4.82 -3.81 13.07
C ARG A 246 4.60 -4.71 11.87
N PHE A 247 5.52 -5.65 11.69
CA PHE A 247 5.29 -6.82 10.89
C PHE A 247 5.76 -8.08 11.63
N GLN A 248 5.29 -9.23 11.15
CA GLN A 248 5.80 -10.55 11.48
C GLN A 248 5.83 -11.38 10.21
N VAL A 249 6.78 -12.31 10.13
CA VAL A 249 6.84 -13.29 9.06
C VAL A 249 6.64 -14.68 9.65
N PHE A 250 5.77 -15.45 9.02
CA PHE A 250 5.49 -16.85 9.34
C PHE A 250 5.95 -17.74 8.19
N ASP A 251 6.47 -18.90 8.51
CA ASP A 251 6.83 -19.89 7.50
C ASP A 251 5.61 -20.67 6.99
N ALA A 252 5.84 -21.57 6.03
CA ALA A 252 4.80 -22.43 5.49
C ALA A 252 4.15 -23.38 6.53
N ALA A 253 4.75 -23.56 7.70
CA ALA A 253 4.21 -24.32 8.81
C ALA A 253 3.50 -23.43 9.86
N ASP A 254 3.31 -22.14 9.55
CA ASP A 254 2.71 -21.11 10.43
C ASP A 254 3.55 -20.78 11.67
N GLU A 255 4.82 -21.15 11.67
CA GLU A 255 5.73 -20.83 12.76
C GLU A 255 6.34 -19.43 12.55
N PRO A 256 6.40 -18.59 13.60
CA PRO A 256 6.99 -17.26 13.49
C PRO A 256 8.49 -17.37 13.20
N VAL A 257 8.91 -16.77 12.08
CA VAL A 257 10.31 -16.70 11.66
C VAL A 257 11.09 -15.75 12.56
N LEU A 258 10.45 -14.66 12.98
CA LEU A 258 11.08 -13.64 13.81
C LEU A 258 10.65 -13.80 15.26
N SER A 259 11.62 -13.84 16.17
CA SER A 259 11.37 -13.89 17.61
C SER A 259 10.54 -12.69 18.06
N TRP A 260 9.53 -12.91 18.90
CA TRP A 260 8.78 -11.81 19.50
C TRP A 260 9.68 -10.97 20.42
N ARG A 261 9.52 -9.64 20.34
CA ARG A 261 10.08 -8.68 21.29
C ARG A 261 9.27 -7.37 21.30
N PRO A 262 9.14 -6.67 22.43
CA PRO A 262 8.54 -5.34 22.48
C PRO A 262 9.24 -4.39 21.49
N ARG A 263 8.46 -3.60 20.73
CA ARG A 263 8.95 -2.66 19.70
C ARG A 263 9.94 -3.27 18.67
N GLY A 264 9.85 -4.58 18.40
CA GLY A 264 10.62 -5.24 17.33
C GLY A 264 9.91 -5.23 15.99
N HIS A 265 10.67 -5.51 14.91
CA HIS A 265 10.14 -5.75 13.56
C HIS A 265 9.20 -4.63 13.10
N LEU A 266 9.74 -3.43 13.07
CA LEU A 266 9.00 -2.20 12.75
C LEU A 266 9.06 -1.92 11.24
N LEU A 267 7.96 -1.46 10.65
CA LEU A 267 7.99 -0.95 9.28
C LEU A 267 8.71 0.39 9.20
N ASP A 268 8.40 1.28 10.13
CA ASP A 268 9.08 2.56 10.35
C ASP A 268 9.58 2.65 11.80
N GLU A 269 10.77 3.22 11.96
CA GLU A 269 11.42 3.43 13.26
C GLU A 269 10.80 4.61 14.03
N ARG A 270 9.92 5.38 13.39
CA ARG A 270 9.18 6.47 14.02
C ARG A 270 7.99 5.94 14.81
N GLU A 271 7.82 6.45 16.04
CA GLU A 271 6.69 6.14 16.93
C GLU A 271 5.51 7.11 16.70
N ASP A 272 5.33 7.63 15.49
CA ASP A 272 4.35 8.66 15.14
C ASP A 272 3.16 8.16 14.29
N GLY A 273 3.03 6.83 14.16
CA GLY A 273 1.79 6.19 13.70
C GLY A 273 1.56 6.26 12.19
N GLY A 274 2.52 5.75 11.41
CA GLY A 274 2.28 5.41 10.01
C GLY A 274 1.04 4.52 9.82
N ARG A 275 0.36 4.63 8.68
CA ARG A 275 -0.92 3.93 8.44
C ARG A 275 -0.98 3.26 7.07
N GLU A 276 -1.97 2.36 6.94
CA GLU A 276 -2.38 1.74 5.68
C GLU A 276 -1.22 1.08 4.91
N PRO A 277 -0.48 0.14 5.51
CA PRO A 277 0.57 -0.52 4.77
C PRO A 277 0.00 -1.32 3.57
N GLN A 278 0.86 -1.71 2.63
CA GLN A 278 0.64 -2.76 1.63
C GLN A 278 1.94 -3.55 1.51
N LEU A 279 1.84 -4.88 1.50
CA LEU A 279 2.99 -5.79 1.48
C LEU A 279 3.00 -6.58 0.18
N PHE A 280 4.20 -6.77 -0.37
CA PHE A 280 4.41 -7.61 -1.55
C PHE A 280 5.71 -8.38 -1.37
N TRP A 281 5.70 -9.67 -1.65
CA TRP A 281 6.93 -10.45 -1.76
C TRP A 281 7.58 -10.16 -3.11
N LEU A 282 8.88 -9.87 -3.09
CA LEU A 282 9.70 -9.70 -4.29
C LEU A 282 10.26 -11.05 -4.75
N ASP A 283 10.52 -11.94 -3.79
CA ASP A 283 10.96 -13.31 -3.97
C ASP A 283 10.69 -14.09 -2.67
N ASN A 284 11.31 -15.28 -2.51
CA ASN A 284 11.12 -16.11 -1.31
C ASN A 284 11.89 -15.63 -0.07
N ASP A 285 12.64 -14.53 -0.16
CA ASP A 285 13.50 -13.99 0.91
C ASP A 285 13.19 -12.52 1.22
N ARG A 286 12.85 -11.73 0.20
CA ARG A 286 12.65 -10.28 0.27
C ARG A 286 11.18 -9.91 0.10
N PHE A 287 10.73 -8.95 0.90
CA PHE A 287 9.43 -8.31 0.72
C PHE A 287 9.57 -6.79 0.82
N VAL A 288 8.64 -6.08 0.22
CA VAL A 288 8.54 -4.62 0.26
C VAL A 288 7.26 -4.21 0.96
N ALA A 289 7.35 -3.15 1.76
CA ALA A 289 6.21 -2.51 2.39
C ALA A 289 6.07 -1.08 1.86
N PHE A 290 4.87 -0.72 1.42
CA PHE A 290 4.47 0.67 1.14
C PHE A 290 3.58 1.12 2.29
N PHE A 291 3.81 2.30 2.82
CA PHE A 291 3.05 2.79 3.97
C PHE A 291 3.03 4.30 4.01
N ARG A 292 2.02 4.85 4.69
CA ARG A 292 1.94 6.28 4.92
C ARG A 292 2.85 6.67 6.08
N GLY A 293 3.83 7.53 5.82
CA GLY A 293 4.71 8.13 6.83
C GLY A 293 4.14 9.42 7.45
N LEU A 294 5.03 10.19 8.08
CA LEU A 294 4.74 11.48 8.72
C LEU A 294 4.07 12.46 7.74
N GLU A 295 3.15 13.30 8.24
CA GLU A 295 2.40 14.32 7.47
C GLU A 295 1.53 13.75 6.32
N GLY A 296 1.43 12.43 6.19
CA GLY A 296 0.63 11.79 5.17
C GLY A 296 1.36 11.53 3.87
N PHE A 297 2.70 11.47 3.87
CA PHE A 297 3.48 11.10 2.69
C PHE A 297 3.48 9.59 2.44
N LEU A 298 3.73 9.18 1.19
CA LEU A 298 3.95 7.77 0.85
C LEU A 298 5.42 7.43 0.96
N GLU A 299 5.73 6.43 1.79
CA GLU A 299 7.06 5.86 1.95
C GLU A 299 7.04 4.37 1.61
N ALA A 300 8.20 3.82 1.28
CA ALA A 300 8.35 2.38 1.09
C ALA A 300 9.71 1.88 1.55
N ARG A 301 9.77 0.61 1.98
CA ARG A 301 10.98 -0.03 2.52
C ARG A 301 11.04 -1.49 2.09
N VAL A 302 12.23 -1.93 1.70
CA VAL A 302 12.52 -3.34 1.39
C VAL A 302 13.12 -4.01 2.63
N PHE A 303 12.67 -5.23 2.88
CA PHE A 303 13.16 -6.13 3.90
C PHE A 303 13.73 -7.39 3.24
N ALA A 304 14.84 -7.90 3.74
CA ALA A 304 15.48 -9.12 3.27
C ALA A 304 15.64 -10.13 4.40
N HIS A 305 16.02 -11.36 4.06
CA HIS A 305 16.16 -12.45 5.02
C HIS A 305 14.89 -12.66 5.82
N ARG A 306 13.75 -12.63 5.12
CA ARG A 306 12.40 -12.80 5.69
C ARG A 306 12.15 -11.83 6.85
N GLY A 307 12.66 -10.60 6.73
CA GLY A 307 12.48 -9.53 7.71
C GLY A 307 13.61 -9.32 8.71
N LEU A 308 14.68 -10.14 8.67
CA LEU A 308 15.84 -9.98 9.56
C LEU A 308 16.72 -8.78 9.19
N ALA A 309 16.75 -8.41 7.91
CA ALA A 309 17.46 -7.24 7.41
C ALA A 309 16.48 -6.24 6.79
N SER A 310 16.80 -4.96 6.89
CA SER A 310 16.01 -3.90 6.27
C SER A 310 16.91 -2.91 5.56
N TYR A 311 16.44 -2.40 4.43
CA TYR A 311 17.12 -1.38 3.64
C TYR A 311 16.56 0.01 4.00
N PRO A 312 17.22 1.10 3.60
CA PRO A 312 16.71 2.45 3.83
C PRO A 312 15.30 2.62 3.28
N ARG A 313 14.42 3.21 4.10
CA ARG A 313 13.11 3.67 3.63
C ARG A 313 13.29 4.79 2.60
N ARG A 314 12.39 4.84 1.64
CA ARG A 314 12.39 5.80 0.53
C ARG A 314 11.08 6.56 0.51
N LEU A 315 11.17 7.88 0.46
CA LEU A 315 10.04 8.76 0.25
C LEU A 315 9.65 8.75 -1.23
N LEU A 316 8.42 8.36 -1.52
CA LEU A 316 7.89 8.26 -2.88
C LEU A 316 7.10 9.51 -3.26
N ILE A 317 6.22 9.98 -2.37
CA ILE A 317 5.32 11.11 -2.64
C ILE A 317 5.41 12.12 -1.49
N THR A 318 5.75 13.36 -1.82
CA THR A 318 5.78 14.51 -0.87
C THR A 318 4.49 15.30 -0.80
N ASP A 319 3.48 14.94 -1.58
CA ASP A 319 2.17 15.57 -1.45
C ASP A 319 1.43 14.88 -0.30
N PRO A 320 1.09 15.61 0.79
CA PRO A 320 0.46 15.00 1.93
C PRO A 320 -0.95 14.53 1.54
N TYR A 321 -1.29 13.30 1.93
CA TYR A 321 -2.65 12.78 1.84
C TYR A 321 -3.60 13.55 2.76
N GLY A 322 -4.16 14.66 2.29
CA GLY A 322 -5.23 15.38 2.96
C GLY A 322 -6.60 14.72 2.73
N GLY A 323 -7.50 14.79 3.71
CA GLY A 323 -8.90 14.35 3.56
C GLY A 323 -9.28 13.15 4.41
N TRP A 324 -10.57 13.04 4.69
CA TRP A 324 -11.19 11.93 5.44
C TRP A 324 -11.68 10.87 4.44
N THR A 325 -10.78 10.09 3.83
CA THR A 325 -11.19 8.83 3.18
C THR A 325 -11.31 7.75 4.24
N TRP A 326 -12.29 6.87 4.08
CA TRP A 326 -12.58 5.80 5.04
C TRP A 326 -11.88 4.48 4.67
N GLU A 327 -11.09 4.49 3.58
CA GLU A 327 -10.49 3.31 2.93
C GLU A 327 -9.11 3.62 2.33
N LYS A 328 -8.43 2.56 1.82
CA LYS A 328 -7.07 2.56 1.24
C LYS A 328 -6.85 3.84 0.40
N ARG A 329 -5.92 4.72 0.78
CA ARG A 329 -5.68 5.99 0.06
C ARG A 329 -4.85 5.85 -1.21
N PHE A 330 -4.23 4.68 -1.34
CA PHE A 330 -3.42 4.30 -2.47
C PHE A 330 -3.60 2.82 -2.77
N SER A 331 -3.23 2.41 -3.98
CA SER A 331 -3.17 1.02 -4.45
C SER A 331 -1.86 0.82 -5.19
N VAL A 332 -1.14 -0.25 -4.88
CA VAL A 332 0.11 -0.63 -5.56
C VAL A 332 -0.12 -1.95 -6.30
N ALA A 333 0.40 -2.04 -7.51
CA ALA A 333 0.53 -3.27 -8.28
C ALA A 333 1.99 -3.49 -8.65
N PHE A 334 2.39 -4.77 -8.72
CA PHE A 334 3.76 -5.20 -9.00
C PHE A 334 3.84 -6.03 -10.27
N SER A 335 4.90 -5.83 -11.05
CA SER A 335 5.33 -6.79 -12.08
C SER A 335 6.29 -7.82 -11.49
N PHE A 336 6.53 -8.90 -12.23
CA PHE A 336 7.45 -9.96 -11.81
C PHE A 336 8.92 -9.49 -11.80
N ASP A 337 9.25 -8.50 -12.62
CA ASP A 337 10.59 -7.90 -12.69
C ASP A 337 10.79 -6.72 -11.72
N GLU A 338 10.07 -6.72 -10.60
CA GLU A 338 10.17 -5.76 -9.50
C GLU A 338 9.89 -4.29 -9.88
N ARG A 339 9.12 -4.04 -10.94
CA ARG A 339 8.53 -2.71 -11.19
C ARG A 339 7.19 -2.59 -10.47
N PHE A 340 6.85 -1.38 -10.08
CA PHE A 340 5.59 -1.10 -9.40
C PHE A 340 4.87 0.09 -10.03
N ALA A 341 3.55 -0.06 -10.09
CA ALA A 341 2.62 1.00 -10.42
C ALA A 341 1.84 1.36 -9.15
N GLU A 342 1.78 2.63 -8.81
CA GLU A 342 1.03 3.09 -7.64
C GLU A 342 0.02 4.15 -8.05
N THR A 343 -1.17 4.06 -7.49
CA THR A 343 -2.20 5.09 -7.61
C THR A 343 -2.54 5.65 -6.25
N HIS A 344 -2.87 6.93 -6.19
CA HIS A 344 -3.23 7.60 -4.95
C HIS A 344 -4.23 8.74 -5.14
N LEU A 345 -4.77 9.24 -4.03
CA LEU A 345 -5.59 10.45 -3.99
C LEU A 345 -4.82 11.63 -3.40
N ARG A 346 -4.67 12.70 -4.18
CA ARG A 346 -4.15 13.98 -3.69
C ARG A 346 -5.26 14.88 -3.23
N TYR A 347 -5.02 15.58 -2.12
CA TYR A 347 -5.91 16.61 -1.62
C TYR A 347 -5.51 17.96 -2.19
N SER A 348 -6.46 18.71 -2.72
CA SER A 348 -6.18 20.05 -3.23
C SER A 348 -7.32 21.02 -2.93
N LYS A 349 -6.95 22.21 -2.46
CA LYS A 349 -7.90 23.29 -2.23
C LYS A 349 -8.26 23.92 -3.57
N LEU A 350 -9.54 23.94 -3.91
CA LEU A 350 -10.03 24.53 -5.15
C LEU A 350 -10.35 26.02 -4.97
N HIS A 351 -10.97 26.39 -3.83
CA HIS A 351 -11.35 27.77 -3.53
C HIS A 351 -11.36 28.04 -2.01
N GLU A 352 -11.17 29.29 -1.60
CA GLU A 352 -11.20 29.71 -0.19
C GLU A 352 -12.62 29.84 0.38
N GLU A 353 -13.60 30.28 -0.41
CA GLU A 353 -15.03 30.33 -0.04
C GLU A 353 -15.99 30.05 -1.22
N PRO A 354 -16.93 29.09 -1.11
CA PRO A 354 -17.01 28.09 -0.04
C PRO A 354 -15.73 27.25 -0.01
N ASP A 355 -15.39 26.72 1.17
CA ASP A 355 -14.20 25.90 1.40
C ASP A 355 -14.33 24.57 0.62
N CYS A 356 -13.97 24.63 -0.66
CA CYS A 356 -14.15 23.56 -1.64
C CYS A 356 -12.82 22.83 -1.83
N TRP A 357 -12.85 21.54 -1.54
CA TRP A 357 -11.72 20.64 -1.63
C TRP A 357 -11.99 19.58 -2.67
N TRP A 358 -10.94 19.16 -3.35
CA TRP A 358 -11.03 18.14 -4.39
C TRP A 358 -9.95 17.06 -4.17
N MET A 359 -10.37 15.81 -4.36
CA MET A 359 -9.51 14.63 -4.35
C MET A 359 -9.20 14.24 -5.79
N ARG A 360 -7.95 14.37 -6.21
CA ARG A 360 -7.51 14.00 -7.58
C ARG A 360 -6.81 12.65 -7.55
N PRO A 361 -7.11 11.74 -8.49
CA PRO A 361 -6.28 10.56 -8.68
C PRO A 361 -4.93 10.98 -9.27
N GLY A 362 -3.86 10.37 -8.77
CA GLY A 362 -2.53 10.40 -9.35
C GLY A 362 -2.01 8.98 -9.55
N GLY A 363 -1.08 8.82 -10.48
CA GLY A 363 -0.36 7.58 -10.70
C GLY A 363 1.15 7.80 -10.80
N ILE A 364 1.93 6.91 -10.21
CA ILE A 364 3.41 6.86 -10.35
C ILE A 364 3.85 5.47 -10.77
N ILE A 365 5.03 5.41 -11.40
CA ILE A 365 5.77 4.16 -11.58
C ILE A 365 7.12 4.22 -10.89
N GLY A 366 7.63 3.05 -10.56
CA GLY A 366 8.98 2.87 -10.08
C GLY A 366 9.46 1.43 -10.18
N GLU A 367 10.62 1.18 -9.62
CA GLU A 367 11.29 -0.12 -9.61
C GLU A 367 11.96 -0.37 -8.26
N ILE A 368 12.16 -1.63 -7.91
CA ILE A 368 13.13 -2.01 -6.89
C ILE A 368 14.49 -2.15 -7.57
N ARG A 369 15.47 -1.36 -7.13
CA ARG A 369 16.84 -1.41 -7.63
C ARG A 369 17.82 -1.38 -6.48
N ASP A 370 18.72 -2.36 -6.44
CA ASP A 370 19.70 -2.55 -5.37
C ASP A 370 19.03 -2.65 -3.98
N ASN A 371 17.93 -3.42 -3.88
CA ASN A 371 17.11 -3.59 -2.67
C ASN A 371 16.52 -2.28 -2.12
N GLN A 372 16.32 -1.29 -2.98
CA GLN A 372 15.74 -0.01 -2.60
C GLN A 372 14.64 0.37 -3.57
N VAL A 373 13.63 1.07 -3.06
CA VAL A 373 12.49 1.53 -3.87
C VAL A 373 12.88 2.80 -4.61
N TRP A 374 12.81 2.78 -5.93
CA TRP A 374 13.10 3.92 -6.81
C TRP A 374 11.85 4.35 -7.54
N ARG A 375 11.32 5.52 -7.19
CA ARG A 375 10.30 6.22 -8.00
C ARG A 375 10.96 6.75 -9.28
N GLN A 376 10.29 6.55 -10.41
CA GLN A 376 10.75 7.05 -11.70
C GLN A 376 10.01 8.34 -12.11
N THR A 377 8.68 8.38 -12.09
CA THR A 377 7.94 9.58 -12.51
C THR A 377 6.48 9.63 -12.03
N ASN A 378 5.85 10.82 -12.10
CA ASN A 378 4.41 10.99 -12.00
C ASN A 378 3.81 10.90 -13.41
N ILE A 379 2.86 9.98 -13.63
CA ILE A 379 2.36 9.66 -14.97
C ILE A 379 1.17 10.52 -15.36
N PHE A 380 0.14 10.59 -14.51
CA PHE A 380 -1.06 11.34 -14.83
C PHE A 380 -1.61 12.08 -13.62
N GLU A 381 -2.04 13.32 -13.88
CA GLU A 381 -2.86 14.12 -12.98
C GLU A 381 -4.17 14.39 -13.71
N TYR A 382 -5.24 13.69 -13.33
CA TYR A 382 -6.54 13.97 -13.89
C TYR A 382 -7.12 15.21 -13.22
N THR A 383 -7.24 16.31 -13.96
CA THR A 383 -7.92 17.52 -13.50
C THR A 383 -9.28 17.68 -14.13
N LEU A 384 -10.32 17.63 -13.28
CA LEU A 384 -11.71 17.79 -13.67
C LEU A 384 -11.95 19.22 -14.20
N PRO A 385 -12.72 19.38 -15.30
CA PRO A 385 -13.18 20.69 -15.77
C PRO A 385 -14.24 21.24 -14.80
N PHE A 386 -13.84 21.80 -13.67
CA PHE A 386 -14.79 22.39 -12.72
C PHE A 386 -14.90 23.91 -12.82
N GLY A 387 -16.14 24.38 -12.71
CA GLY A 387 -16.51 25.77 -12.44
C GLY A 387 -16.83 25.98 -10.95
N ILE A 388 -17.13 27.22 -10.55
CA ILE A 388 -17.29 27.64 -9.15
C ILE A 388 -18.42 26.94 -8.35
N ASP A 389 -19.32 26.22 -9.02
CA ASP A 389 -20.53 25.63 -8.42
C ASP A 389 -20.40 24.14 -8.06
N THR A 390 -19.23 23.51 -8.28
CA THR A 390 -19.05 22.08 -8.00
C THR A 390 -18.76 21.84 -6.52
N THR A 391 -19.82 21.47 -5.80
CA THR A 391 -19.78 20.95 -4.44
C THR A 391 -19.87 19.43 -4.50
N TRP A 392 -18.76 18.73 -4.77
CA TRP A 392 -18.80 17.27 -4.75
C TRP A 392 -17.56 16.62 -4.11
N LYS A 393 -17.80 15.75 -3.12
CA LYS A 393 -16.78 14.94 -2.44
C LYS A 393 -17.00 13.47 -2.81
N ALA A 394 -16.63 13.11 -4.03
CA ALA A 394 -16.47 11.71 -4.42
C ALA A 394 -15.39 11.06 -3.55
N VAL A 395 -15.70 9.96 -2.88
CA VAL A 395 -14.65 9.10 -2.31
C VAL A 395 -14.47 7.93 -3.27
N PHE A 396 -13.50 8.05 -4.16
CA PHE A 396 -13.10 6.98 -5.08
C PHE A 396 -11.68 6.55 -4.76
N VAL A 397 -11.48 5.27 -4.46
CA VAL A 397 -10.14 4.72 -4.31
C VAL A 397 -9.67 4.25 -5.69
N PRO A 398 -8.60 4.84 -6.26
CA PRO A 398 -8.02 4.35 -7.49
C PRO A 398 -7.36 2.99 -7.27
N ALA A 399 -7.29 2.21 -8.33
CA ALA A 399 -6.68 0.90 -8.32
C ALA A 399 -5.72 0.76 -9.51
N ALA A 400 -4.71 -0.10 -9.33
CA ALA A 400 -3.83 -0.52 -10.41
C ALA A 400 -3.78 -2.04 -10.46
N GLY A 401 -3.59 -2.58 -11.66
CA GLY A 401 -3.13 -3.94 -11.90
C GLY A 401 -1.97 -3.89 -12.87
N ALA A 402 -1.00 -4.79 -12.76
CA ALA A 402 0.17 -4.76 -13.62
C ALA A 402 0.69 -6.15 -13.94
N CYS A 403 1.32 -6.27 -15.11
CA CYS A 403 2.19 -7.38 -15.46
C CYS A 403 3.45 -6.83 -16.16
N ASP A 404 4.31 -7.69 -16.70
CA ASP A 404 5.62 -7.27 -17.20
C ASP A 404 5.57 -6.33 -18.43
N ASP A 405 4.48 -6.32 -19.20
CA ASP A 405 4.41 -5.48 -20.41
C ASP A 405 3.40 -4.33 -20.30
N ARG A 406 2.53 -4.33 -19.29
CA ARG A 406 1.45 -3.36 -19.18
C ARG A 406 0.99 -3.10 -17.75
N ILE A 407 0.29 -1.98 -17.61
CA ILE A 407 -0.37 -1.52 -16.40
C ILE A 407 -1.81 -1.14 -16.78
N VAL A 408 -2.78 -1.58 -15.97
CA VAL A 408 -4.13 -1.03 -15.99
C VAL A 408 -4.29 -0.03 -14.85
N TRP A 409 -4.75 1.16 -15.19
CA TRP A 409 -5.01 2.25 -14.25
C TRP A 409 -6.52 2.44 -14.14
N VAL A 410 -7.09 2.20 -12.96
CA VAL A 410 -8.51 2.43 -12.68
C VAL A 410 -8.66 3.72 -11.89
N TYR A 411 -9.41 4.67 -12.45
CA TYR A 411 -9.50 6.02 -11.91
C TYR A 411 -10.93 6.57 -12.01
N PRO A 412 -11.29 7.54 -11.15
CA PRO A 412 -12.60 8.16 -11.19
C PRO A 412 -12.70 9.13 -12.38
N HIS A 413 -13.83 9.08 -13.07
CA HIS A 413 -14.25 10.06 -14.05
C HIS A 413 -15.55 10.70 -13.55
N SER A 414 -15.52 12.00 -13.23
CA SER A 414 -16.73 12.70 -12.82
C SER A 414 -17.46 13.25 -14.04
N THR A 415 -18.77 13.10 -14.05
CA THR A 415 -19.65 13.62 -15.09
C THR A 415 -20.27 14.97 -14.68
N PRO A 416 -20.80 15.78 -15.62
CA PRO A 416 -21.37 17.10 -15.32
C PRO A 416 -22.53 17.11 -14.30
N ASP A 417 -23.21 15.98 -14.12
CA ASP A 417 -24.24 15.72 -13.12
C ASP A 417 -23.68 15.25 -11.76
N SER A 418 -22.37 15.36 -11.54
CA SER A 418 -21.68 14.99 -10.30
C SER A 418 -21.71 13.49 -9.96
N LEU A 419 -21.93 12.61 -10.96
CA LEU A 419 -21.79 11.16 -10.77
C LEU A 419 -20.31 10.76 -10.89
N CYS A 420 -19.95 9.67 -10.21
CA CYS A 420 -18.61 9.10 -10.28
C CYS A 420 -18.68 7.81 -11.08
N GLU A 421 -18.12 7.84 -12.30
CA GLU A 421 -17.89 6.63 -13.10
C GLU A 421 -16.46 6.14 -12.85
N ALA A 422 -16.24 4.83 -12.86
CA ALA A 422 -14.92 4.23 -12.83
C ALA A 422 -14.47 3.98 -14.29
N TRP A 423 -13.32 4.52 -14.63
CA TRP A 423 -12.71 4.36 -15.95
C TRP A 423 -11.38 3.63 -15.82
N ALA A 424 -10.96 3.00 -16.91
CA ALA A 424 -9.68 2.33 -17.01
C ALA A 424 -8.89 2.85 -18.22
N LEU A 425 -7.57 2.81 -18.10
CA LEU A 425 -6.58 3.09 -19.14
C LEU A 425 -5.53 1.97 -19.09
N ILE A 426 -5.03 1.52 -20.24
CA ILE A 426 -3.91 0.56 -20.29
C ILE A 426 -2.69 1.26 -20.88
N SER A 427 -1.58 1.21 -20.15
CA SER A 427 -0.28 1.71 -20.59
C SER A 427 0.78 0.62 -20.56
N ASP A 428 1.91 0.85 -21.22
CA ASP A 428 3.15 0.14 -20.94
C ASP A 428 3.88 0.78 -19.74
N TRP A 429 5.11 0.32 -19.52
CA TRP A 429 6.01 0.85 -18.50
C TRP A 429 6.95 1.97 -19.03
N ASP A 430 6.99 2.20 -20.35
CA ASP A 430 7.82 3.23 -21.00
C ASP A 430 6.94 4.43 -21.42
N MET A 431 6.44 5.13 -20.41
CA MET A 431 5.57 6.29 -20.61
C MET A 431 6.34 7.57 -21.01
N GLY A 432 7.55 7.44 -21.56
CA GLY A 432 8.37 8.55 -22.04
C GLY A 432 9.24 9.19 -20.96
N VAL A 433 9.90 10.30 -21.30
CA VAL A 433 10.88 10.98 -20.44
C VAL A 433 10.18 11.78 -19.33
N GLY A 434 9.60 11.06 -18.37
CA GLY A 434 9.41 11.60 -17.04
C GLY A 434 10.77 11.98 -16.46
N VAL A 435 10.86 13.12 -15.78
CA VAL A 435 12.08 13.46 -15.03
C VAL A 435 12.31 12.30 -14.07
N ALA A 436 13.37 11.52 -14.28
CA ALA A 436 13.87 10.60 -13.28
C ALA A 436 14.31 11.45 -12.09
N GLU A 437 13.37 11.77 -11.21
CA GLU A 437 13.64 12.51 -10.02
C GLU A 437 14.52 11.62 -9.16
N SER A 438 15.67 12.15 -8.73
CA SER A 438 16.42 11.47 -7.69
C SER A 438 15.48 11.24 -6.52
N PRO A 439 15.41 10.02 -5.95
CA PRO A 439 14.52 9.74 -4.85
C PRO A 439 14.74 10.80 -3.78
N ILE A 440 13.64 11.34 -3.27
CA ILE A 440 13.68 12.37 -2.23
C ILE A 440 14.32 11.67 -1.03
N GLN A 441 15.60 11.98 -0.80
CA GLN A 441 16.39 11.26 0.19
C GLN A 441 15.88 11.64 1.57
N THR A 442 15.26 10.68 2.25
CA THR A 442 15.28 10.61 3.70
C THR A 442 16.74 10.48 4.14
N GLU A 443 17.13 11.24 5.17
CA GLU A 443 18.50 11.29 5.67
C GLU A 443 19.13 9.89 5.80
N SER A 444 20.39 9.75 5.37
CA SER A 444 21.15 8.51 5.51
C SER A 444 21.11 8.03 6.97
N PRO A 445 20.96 6.72 7.25
CA PRO A 445 21.09 6.19 8.62
C PRO A 445 22.49 6.44 9.19
N ILE A 446 23.45 6.83 8.34
CA ILE A 446 24.77 7.30 8.71
C ILE A 446 24.74 8.82 8.86
N LYS A 447 24.85 9.32 10.09
CA LYS A 447 24.99 10.75 10.35
C LYS A 447 26.45 11.13 10.42
N LEU A 448 26.82 12.18 9.71
CA LEU A 448 28.18 12.75 9.73
C LEU A 448 28.12 14.23 10.06
N GLU A 449 28.95 14.65 11.00
CA GLU A 449 29.17 16.08 11.27
C GLU A 449 30.67 16.35 11.25
N ALA A 450 31.11 17.16 10.30
CA ALA A 450 32.52 17.53 10.19
C ALA A 450 32.78 18.88 10.87
N SER A 451 33.86 18.94 11.64
CA SER A 451 34.45 20.18 12.12
C SER A 451 35.94 20.21 11.78
N ILE A 452 36.63 21.31 12.10
CA ILE A 452 38.08 21.39 11.90
C ILE A 452 38.74 20.25 12.69
N ASN A 453 39.61 19.47 12.03
CA ASN A 453 40.35 18.32 12.55
C ASN A 453 39.51 17.12 13.03
N ARG A 454 38.20 17.10 12.79
CA ARG A 454 37.32 16.11 13.40
C ARG A 454 36.13 15.75 12.51
N LEU A 455 35.73 14.48 12.56
CA LEU A 455 34.51 13.97 11.96
C LEU A 455 33.75 13.18 13.02
N SER A 456 32.62 13.71 13.49
CA SER A 456 31.67 12.94 14.29
C SER A 456 30.87 12.04 13.36
N TYR A 457 30.64 10.80 13.79
CA TYR A 457 29.87 9.82 13.04
C TYR A 457 28.91 9.06 13.96
N ASP A 458 27.77 8.68 13.41
CA ASP A 458 26.83 7.72 13.99
C ASP A 458 26.49 6.71 12.89
N VAL A 459 26.92 5.46 13.10
CA VAL A 459 26.62 4.32 12.22
C VAL A 459 25.79 3.26 12.95
N SER A 460 25.20 3.60 14.09
CA SER A 460 24.41 2.67 14.92
C SER A 460 23.13 2.20 14.22
N GLY A 461 22.60 2.97 13.27
CA GLY A 461 21.46 2.59 12.43
C GLY A 461 21.77 1.57 11.32
N SER A 462 23.00 1.05 11.24
CA SER A 462 23.36 -0.03 10.31
C SER A 462 23.12 -1.41 10.93
N VAL A 463 22.74 -2.40 10.11
CA VAL A 463 22.38 -3.77 10.55
C VAL A 463 23.47 -4.43 11.40
N THR A 464 24.74 -4.16 11.10
CA THR A 464 25.91 -4.69 11.81
C THR A 464 26.52 -3.70 12.81
N GLY A 465 26.11 -2.42 12.78
CA GLY A 465 26.73 -1.36 13.57
C GLY A 465 28.13 -0.95 13.08
N GLU A 466 28.53 -1.35 11.87
CA GLU A 466 29.86 -1.13 11.29
C GLU A 466 29.79 -0.41 9.93
N ALA A 467 30.79 0.42 9.62
CA ALA A 467 30.93 1.06 8.31
C ALA A 467 32.40 1.27 7.93
N SER A 468 32.70 1.33 6.63
CA SER A 468 34.00 1.73 6.09
C SER A 468 34.06 3.25 5.94
N LEU A 469 35.00 3.89 6.62
CA LEU A 469 35.38 5.29 6.45
C LEU A 469 36.56 5.36 5.47
N THR A 470 36.33 5.91 4.29
CA THR A 470 37.37 6.22 3.30
C THR A 470 37.58 7.73 3.21
N LEU A 471 38.82 8.19 3.28
CA LEU A 471 39.18 9.60 3.13
C LEU A 471 39.83 9.83 1.76
N TYR A 472 39.39 10.86 1.06
CA TYR A 472 39.95 11.31 -0.22
C TYR A 472 40.57 12.70 -0.08
N SER A 473 41.73 12.92 -0.70
CA SER A 473 42.28 14.27 -0.86
C SER A 473 41.49 15.09 -1.89
N ALA A 474 41.71 16.40 -1.92
CA ALA A 474 41.01 17.30 -2.83
C ALA A 474 41.20 17.00 -4.32
N ASP A 475 42.30 16.33 -4.69
CA ASP A 475 42.58 15.83 -6.05
C ASP A 475 41.96 14.45 -6.34
N GLY A 476 41.15 13.91 -5.42
CA GLY A 476 40.40 12.67 -5.58
C GLY A 476 41.18 11.39 -5.26
N ARG A 477 42.41 11.48 -4.74
CA ARG A 477 43.17 10.28 -4.34
C ARG A 477 42.69 9.76 -2.99
N ARG A 478 42.54 8.43 -2.88
CA ARG A 478 42.28 7.78 -1.58
C ARG A 478 43.52 7.90 -0.71
N VAL A 479 43.39 8.51 0.46
CA VAL A 479 44.48 8.74 1.41
C VAL A 479 44.37 7.92 2.69
N LEU A 480 43.17 7.42 3.01
CA LEU A 480 42.91 6.59 4.19
C LEU A 480 41.69 5.70 3.95
N GLU A 481 41.67 4.53 4.58
CA GLU A 481 40.51 3.66 4.68
C GLU A 481 40.56 2.89 6.01
N GLU A 482 39.50 3.00 6.81
CA GLU A 482 39.40 2.40 8.15
C GLU A 482 37.97 1.95 8.44
N THR A 483 37.79 1.01 9.36
CA THR A 483 36.45 0.57 9.82
C THR A 483 36.06 1.33 11.09
N ILE A 484 34.85 1.90 11.11
CA ILE A 484 34.25 2.58 12.25
C ILE A 484 33.03 1.82 12.75
N LYS A 485 32.72 1.91 14.05
CA LYS A 485 31.61 1.18 14.68
C LYS A 485 30.81 2.07 15.65
N GLY A 486 29.50 1.90 15.68
CA GLY A 486 28.58 2.62 16.57
C GLY A 486 28.63 4.14 16.41
N GLU A 487 28.58 4.86 17.52
CA GLU A 487 28.74 6.32 17.56
C GLU A 487 30.17 6.68 17.98
N GLY A 488 30.76 7.68 17.33
CA GLY A 488 32.11 8.07 17.66
C GLY A 488 32.60 9.34 17.01
N ILE A 489 33.83 9.69 17.38
CA ILE A 489 34.54 10.84 16.85
C ILE A 489 35.81 10.34 16.21
N TRP A 490 35.90 10.48 14.89
CA TRP A 490 37.12 10.27 14.15
C TRP A 490 37.98 11.53 14.22
N GLN A 491 39.25 11.36 14.59
CA GLN A 491 40.24 12.43 14.61
C GLN A 491 41.27 12.18 13.51
N ALA A 492 41.67 13.26 12.86
CA ALA A 492 42.65 13.17 11.78
C ALA A 492 43.98 12.56 12.27
N PRO A 493 44.50 11.50 11.62
CA PRO A 493 45.89 11.10 11.78
C PRO A 493 46.82 12.21 11.22
N LYS A 494 48.15 12.02 11.25
CA LYS A 494 49.15 12.99 10.74
C LYS A 494 49.09 13.20 9.21
N LEU A 495 47.97 13.71 8.71
CA LEU A 495 47.71 14.07 7.33
C LEU A 495 48.06 15.55 7.12
N PRO A 496 48.63 15.98 6.00
CA PRO A 496 48.91 17.39 5.74
C PRO A 496 47.69 18.30 5.92
N SER A 497 47.90 19.55 6.36
CA SER A 497 46.82 20.54 6.40
C SER A 497 46.18 20.69 5.02
N GLY A 498 44.87 20.60 4.94
CA GLY A 498 44.15 20.57 3.67
C GLY A 498 42.68 20.21 3.79
N VAL A 499 42.01 20.20 2.64
CA VAL A 499 40.62 19.77 2.50
C VAL A 499 40.59 18.31 2.08
N TYR A 500 39.80 17.53 2.80
CA TYR A 500 39.57 16.12 2.55
C TYR A 500 38.07 15.83 2.46
N PHE A 501 37.73 14.78 1.75
CA PHE A 501 36.36 14.30 1.60
C PHE A 501 36.27 12.92 2.25
N ALA A 502 35.55 12.85 3.37
CA ALA A 502 35.21 11.59 4.02
C ALA A 502 34.01 10.97 3.29
N ARG A 503 34.13 9.70 2.93
CA ARG A 503 33.04 8.83 2.47
C ARG A 503 32.90 7.73 3.51
N VAL A 504 31.75 7.66 4.16
CA VAL A 504 31.40 6.56 5.05
C VAL A 504 30.39 5.67 4.32
N GLU A 505 30.64 4.38 4.29
CA GLU A 505 29.85 3.39 3.56
C GLU A 505 29.64 2.16 4.45
N GLY A 506 28.39 1.93 4.82
CA GLY A 506 27.94 0.73 5.54
C GLY A 506 26.94 -0.06 4.68
N GLU A 507 26.53 -1.22 5.15
CA GLU A 507 25.59 -2.10 4.41
C GLU A 507 24.25 -1.42 4.13
N ALA A 508 23.80 -0.56 5.04
CA ALA A 508 22.52 0.14 4.96
C ALA A 508 22.62 1.56 4.38
N GLY A 509 23.78 2.04 3.92
CA GLY A 509 23.85 3.40 3.36
C GLY A 509 25.24 3.98 3.20
N LYS A 510 25.29 5.20 2.65
CA LYS A 510 26.53 5.98 2.52
C LYS A 510 26.28 7.43 2.88
N ALA A 511 27.29 8.07 3.47
CA ALA A 511 27.29 9.50 3.77
C ALA A 511 28.64 10.10 3.39
N ARG A 512 28.64 11.41 3.11
CA ARG A 512 29.85 12.14 2.76
C ARG A 512 29.94 13.43 3.56
N ALA A 513 31.14 13.78 3.98
CA ALA A 513 31.41 15.02 4.67
C ALA A 513 32.73 15.63 4.20
N LYS A 514 32.79 16.96 4.16
CA LYS A 514 34.03 17.70 3.92
C LYS A 514 34.74 17.92 5.26
N VAL A 515 35.94 17.37 5.41
CA VAL A 515 36.77 17.53 6.61
C VAL A 515 37.93 18.47 6.29
N VAL A 516 38.14 19.47 7.13
CA VAL A 516 39.26 20.41 7.01
C VAL A 516 40.28 20.04 8.09
N ILE A 517 41.48 19.68 7.67
CA ILE A 517 42.60 19.37 8.57
C ILE A 517 43.54 20.58 8.61
N LEU A 518 43.84 21.07 9.81
CA LEU A 518 44.75 22.18 10.10
C LEU A 518 45.65 21.77 11.28
N HIS A 519 46.95 21.69 11.06
CA HIS A 519 47.95 21.53 12.13
C HIS A 519 48.40 22.85 12.72
#